data_AF-A0A0D0PXB1-F1
#
_entry.id   AF-A0A0D0PXB1-F1
#
_cell.length_a   1.000
_cell.length_b   1.000
_cell.length_c   1.000
_cell.angle_alpha   90.00
_cell.angle_beta   90.00
_cell.angle_gamma   90.00
#
_symmetry.space_group_name_H-M   'P 1'
#
loop_
_entity.id
_entity.type
_entity.pdbx_description
1 polymer ?
#
loop_
_entity_poly.entity_id
_entity_poly.type
_entity_poly.pdbx_seq_one_letter_code
_entity_poly.pdbx_strand_id
1 'polypeptide(L)'
;MSTHPYRLTPAMPVTAYKTYRILSPVQTHFRPATCAEVNCQAYLHGWVSTLDEATVLGQQQAHYIRKQSGRGYREERLPSGLTQFSFEAGQRCFANDHQVRLDRPELYVVQGGDWRGNPTGEKRQHTSARDWIEDFGEHQQTLADEMKKG
;
A
#
# COMPACT_ATOMS: atom_id res chain seq x y z
N MET A 1 -15.22 -15.52 20.57
CA MET A 1 -15.86 -15.02 19.32
C MET A 1 -15.23 -13.69 19.00
N SER A 2 -14.35 -13.62 18.01
CA SER A 2 -13.69 -12.35 17.64
C SER A 2 -14.67 -11.49 16.85
N THR A 3 -15.23 -10.46 17.48
CA THR A 3 -16.01 -9.44 16.81
C THR A 3 -15.08 -8.56 15.98
N HIS A 4 -15.26 -8.53 14.67
CA HIS A 4 -14.58 -7.61 13.78
C HIS A 4 -15.50 -6.40 13.56
N PRO A 5 -15.33 -5.29 14.32
CA PRO A 5 -16.31 -4.21 14.40
C PRO A 5 -16.58 -3.47 13.08
N TYR A 6 -15.75 -3.71 12.06
CA TYR A 6 -15.85 -3.09 10.74
C TYR A 6 -16.19 -4.08 9.61
N ARG A 7 -16.55 -5.33 9.93
CA ARG A 7 -16.90 -6.33 8.93
C ARG A 7 -18.37 -6.70 9.01
N LEU A 8 -19.03 -6.67 7.85
CA LEU A 8 -20.39 -7.17 7.71
C LEU A 8 -20.41 -8.68 8.00
N THR A 9 -21.38 -9.10 8.81
CA THR A 9 -21.64 -10.52 9.07
C THR A 9 -22.17 -11.16 7.80
N PRO A 10 -21.49 -12.17 7.23
CA PRO A 10 -21.95 -12.82 6.01
C PRO A 10 -23.21 -13.65 6.28
N ALA A 11 -24.17 -13.60 5.36
CA ALA A 11 -25.48 -14.25 5.49
C ALA A 11 -25.45 -15.78 5.30
N MET A 12 -24.41 -16.32 4.65
CA MET A 12 -24.28 -17.75 4.33
C MET A 12 -23.12 -18.41 5.11
N PRO A 13 -23.01 -19.76 5.09
CA PRO A 13 -21.83 -20.47 5.60
C PRO A 13 -20.56 -20.05 4.87
N VAL A 14 -19.41 -20.16 5.55
CA VAL A 14 -18.11 -19.77 4.96
C VAL A 14 -17.83 -20.53 3.66
N THR A 15 -18.23 -21.80 3.58
CA THR A 15 -18.04 -22.66 2.39
C THR A 15 -18.79 -22.18 1.14
N ALA A 16 -19.79 -21.30 1.29
CA ALA A 16 -20.55 -20.75 0.17
C ALA A 16 -19.84 -19.57 -0.51
N TYR A 17 -18.83 -18.99 0.14
CA TYR A 17 -18.13 -17.81 -0.39
C TYR A 17 -16.82 -18.20 -1.08
N LYS A 18 -16.42 -17.37 -2.04
CA LYS A 18 -15.07 -17.33 -2.59
C LYS A 18 -14.53 -15.90 -2.53
N THR A 19 -13.25 -15.78 -2.20
CA THR A 19 -12.48 -14.53 -2.18
C THR A 19 -11.61 -14.44 -3.43
N TYR A 20 -11.87 -13.42 -4.24
CA TYR A 20 -11.19 -13.14 -5.49
C TYR A 20 -10.21 -11.97 -5.31
N ARG A 21 -8.95 -12.14 -5.76
CA ARG A 21 -7.91 -11.10 -5.65
C ARG A 21 -7.05 -11.04 -6.91
N ILE A 22 -6.68 -9.82 -7.29
CA ILE A 22 -5.64 -9.53 -8.27
C ILE A 22 -4.45 -8.95 -7.49
N LEU A 23 -3.31 -9.63 -7.53
CA LEU A 23 -2.16 -9.29 -6.69
C LEU A 23 -0.93 -8.94 -7.53
N SER A 24 -0.18 -7.96 -7.04
CA SER A 24 1.19 -7.68 -7.47
C SER A 24 2.07 -7.64 -6.22
N PRO A 25 2.53 -8.80 -5.70
CA PRO A 25 3.32 -8.83 -4.46
C PRO A 25 4.59 -7.98 -4.56
N VAL A 26 4.86 -7.15 -3.54
CA VAL A 26 6.03 -6.25 -3.50
C VAL A 26 7.36 -6.99 -3.75
N GLN A 27 7.51 -8.17 -3.17
CA GLN A 27 8.75 -8.95 -3.27
C GLN A 27 9.07 -9.45 -4.68
N THR A 28 8.04 -9.64 -5.53
CA THR A 28 8.22 -10.24 -6.85
C THR A 28 7.88 -9.28 -7.98
N HIS A 29 7.01 -8.30 -7.77
CA HIS A 29 6.52 -7.42 -8.84
C HIS A 29 7.14 -6.03 -8.80
N PHE A 30 7.98 -5.76 -7.80
CA PHE A 30 8.61 -4.46 -7.62
C PHE A 30 10.10 -4.64 -7.34
N ARG A 31 10.87 -3.62 -7.71
CA ARG A 31 12.25 -3.48 -7.24
C ARG A 31 12.41 -2.13 -6.55
N PRO A 32 13.39 -2.00 -5.64
CA PRO A 32 13.80 -0.68 -5.15
C PRO A 32 14.13 0.26 -6.30
N ALA A 33 13.78 1.52 -6.11
CA ALA A 33 13.99 2.58 -7.09
C ALA A 33 14.56 3.84 -6.42
N THR A 34 15.25 4.64 -7.21
CA THR A 34 15.72 5.96 -6.84
C THR A 34 14.60 7.00 -6.99
N CYS A 35 14.79 8.17 -6.38
CA CYS A 35 13.85 9.28 -6.51
C CYS A 35 13.68 9.74 -7.98
N ALA A 36 14.74 9.63 -8.78
CA ALA A 36 14.71 9.99 -10.20
C ALA A 36 13.83 9.03 -11.01
N GLU A 37 13.95 7.72 -10.77
CA GLU A 37 13.18 6.70 -11.49
C GLU A 37 11.67 6.79 -11.26
N VAL A 38 11.24 7.26 -10.08
CA VAL A 38 9.82 7.38 -9.72
C VAL A 38 9.26 8.77 -9.89
N ASN A 39 10.00 9.70 -10.51
CA ASN A 39 9.60 11.11 -10.64
C ASN A 39 9.16 11.71 -9.29
N CYS A 40 9.94 11.44 -8.24
CA CYS A 40 9.65 11.88 -6.87
C CYS A 40 9.57 13.41 -6.84
N GLN A 41 8.45 13.95 -6.35
CA GLN A 41 8.19 15.39 -6.36
C GLN A 41 9.24 16.17 -5.54
N ALA A 42 9.65 15.62 -4.39
CA ALA A 42 10.70 16.21 -3.58
C ALA A 42 12.06 16.26 -4.30
N TYR A 43 12.36 15.25 -5.13
CA TYR A 43 13.57 15.25 -5.94
C TYR A 43 13.46 16.24 -7.11
N LEU A 44 12.30 16.31 -7.78
CA LEU A 44 12.10 17.19 -8.93
C LEU A 44 12.03 18.68 -8.56
N HIS A 45 11.48 19.01 -7.39
CA HIS A 45 11.13 20.38 -7.04
C HIS A 45 11.72 20.86 -5.71
N GLY A 46 12.45 20.00 -5.01
CA GLY A 46 12.86 20.27 -3.63
C GLY A 46 11.68 20.11 -2.67
N TRP A 47 11.94 20.34 -1.38
CA TRP A 47 10.89 20.31 -0.36
C TRP A 47 11.29 21.14 0.87
N VAL A 48 10.31 21.36 1.74
CA VAL A 48 10.50 22.08 3.00
C VAL A 48 10.05 21.18 4.15
N SER A 49 10.82 21.16 5.23
CA SER A 49 10.45 20.54 6.50
C SER A 49 10.40 21.61 7.59
N THR A 50 9.24 21.81 8.19
CA THR A 50 9.03 22.77 9.28
C THR A 50 8.85 21.99 10.57
N LEU A 51 9.72 22.25 11.55
CA LEU A 51 9.83 21.47 12.79
C LEU A 51 9.65 22.36 14.02
N ASP A 52 8.98 21.81 15.03
CA ASP A 52 8.89 22.43 16.36
C ASP A 52 9.96 21.85 17.30
N GLU A 53 11.10 22.53 17.40
CA GLU A 53 12.20 22.17 18.30
C GLU A 53 11.92 22.43 19.79
N ALA A 54 10.74 22.93 20.17
CA ALA A 54 10.30 22.90 21.58
C ALA A 54 9.91 21.48 22.02
N THR A 55 9.59 20.60 21.06
CA THR A 55 9.24 19.20 21.32
C THR A 55 10.46 18.28 21.23
N VAL A 56 10.46 17.19 22.01
CA VAL A 56 11.51 16.16 21.93
C VAL A 56 11.61 15.57 20.52
N LEU A 57 10.47 15.32 19.86
CA LEU A 57 10.44 14.79 18.50
C LEU A 57 11.08 15.78 17.50
N GLY A 58 10.71 17.06 17.56
CA GLY A 58 11.26 18.07 16.66
C GLY A 58 12.76 18.29 16.87
N GLN A 59 13.25 18.25 18.13
CA GLN A 59 14.68 18.28 18.42
C GLN A 59 15.43 17.10 17.80
N GLN A 60 14.87 15.89 17.90
CA GLN A 60 15.46 14.69 17.30
C GLN A 60 15.47 14.75 15.77
N GLN A 61 14.38 15.23 15.16
CA GLN A 61 14.29 15.41 13.71
C GLN A 61 15.29 16.45 13.20
N ALA A 62 15.39 17.61 13.87
CA ALA A 62 16.34 18.66 13.53
C ALA A 62 17.79 18.17 13.70
N HIS A 63 18.08 17.44 14.79
CA HIS A 63 19.38 16.80 15.00
C HIS A 63 19.72 15.81 13.88
N TYR A 64 18.78 14.97 13.47
CA TYR A 64 18.96 14.05 12.35
C TYR A 64 19.26 14.79 11.04
N ILE A 65 18.49 15.84 10.71
CA ILE A 65 18.74 16.66 9.52
C ILE A 65 20.15 17.24 9.54
N ARG A 66 20.54 17.87 10.66
CA ARG A 66 21.83 18.56 10.81
C ARG A 66 23.05 17.64 10.82
N LYS A 67 22.90 16.39 11.31
CA LYS A 67 24.07 15.53 11.60
C LYS A 67 24.11 14.21 10.83
N GLN A 68 22.99 13.69 10.37
CA GLN A 68 22.89 12.32 9.87
C GLN A 68 22.23 12.21 8.50
N SER A 69 21.46 13.20 8.06
CA SER A 69 20.72 13.12 6.80
C SER A 69 21.63 13.06 5.56
N GLY A 70 22.83 13.64 5.63
CA GLY A 70 23.74 13.80 4.50
C GLY A 70 23.16 14.64 3.35
N ARG A 71 22.17 15.50 3.62
CA ARG A 71 21.50 16.36 2.62
C ARG A 71 21.93 17.79 2.79
N GLY A 72 22.06 18.52 1.68
CA GLY A 72 22.19 19.97 1.68
C GLY A 72 20.86 20.61 2.03
N TYR A 73 20.90 21.57 2.96
CA TYR A 73 19.72 22.32 3.39
C TYR A 73 20.07 23.77 3.69
N ARG A 74 19.07 24.65 3.58
CA ARG A 74 19.08 25.99 4.19
C ARG A 74 18.19 25.96 5.43
N GLU A 75 18.70 26.47 6.53
CA GLU A 75 18.00 26.53 7.81
C GLU A 75 17.58 27.96 8.13
N GLU A 76 16.33 28.15 8.54
CA GLU A 76 15.77 29.44 8.93
C GLU A 76 14.86 29.29 10.15
N ARG A 77 14.93 30.26 11.08
CA ARG A 77 13.99 30.36 12.20
C ARG A 77 12.81 31.24 11.80
N LEU A 78 11.61 30.67 11.76
CA LEU A 78 10.40 31.39 11.38
C LEU A 78 9.88 32.28 12.53
N PRO A 79 9.14 33.36 12.23
CA PRO A 79 8.51 34.20 13.26
C PRO A 79 7.55 33.44 14.19
N SER A 80 7.00 32.31 13.74
CA SER A 80 6.17 31.42 14.54
C SER A 80 6.93 30.64 15.62
N GLY A 81 8.27 30.75 15.68
CA GLY A 81 9.10 29.96 16.58
C GLY A 81 9.31 28.53 16.10
N LEU A 82 9.03 28.22 14.83
CA LEU A 82 9.37 26.95 14.19
C LEU A 82 10.69 27.07 13.43
N THR A 83 11.39 25.95 13.24
CA THR A 83 12.59 25.90 12.40
C THR A 83 12.24 25.29 11.05
N GLN A 84 12.59 26.00 9.98
CA GLN A 84 12.38 25.55 8.61
C GLN A 84 13.69 25.07 8.00
N PHE A 85 13.65 23.88 7.42
CA PHE A 85 14.72 23.32 6.59
C PHE A 85 14.24 23.25 5.14
N SER A 86 14.87 24.04 4.27
CA SER A 86 14.61 24.02 2.82
C SER A 86 15.64 23.12 2.14
N PHE A 87 15.18 22.20 1.31
CA PHE A 87 16.00 21.25 0.57
C PHE A 87 15.83 21.50 -0.93
N GLU A 88 16.93 21.77 -1.62
CA GLU A 88 16.93 22.00 -3.06
C GLU A 88 16.63 20.73 -3.86
N ALA A 89 16.13 20.92 -5.08
CA ALA A 89 15.89 19.83 -6.04
C ALA A 89 17.17 19.04 -6.37
N GLY A 90 16.99 17.81 -6.88
CA GLY A 90 18.06 16.88 -7.24
C GLY A 90 18.60 16.05 -6.07
N GLN A 91 18.11 16.26 -4.85
CA GLN A 91 18.52 15.51 -3.67
C GLN A 91 17.58 14.34 -3.38
N ARG A 92 18.11 13.25 -2.81
CA ARG A 92 17.30 12.12 -2.37
C ARG A 92 16.32 12.58 -1.28
N CYS A 93 15.04 12.24 -1.38
CA CYS A 93 14.04 12.58 -0.36
C CYS A 93 14.23 11.78 0.94
N PHE A 94 13.43 12.04 1.96
CA PHE A 94 13.44 11.25 3.21
C PHE A 94 12.70 9.91 3.12
N ALA A 95 11.83 9.72 2.12
CA ALA A 95 11.26 8.41 1.82
C ALA A 95 12.35 7.46 1.30
N ASN A 96 12.38 6.23 1.80
CA ASN A 96 13.40 5.22 1.50
C ASN A 96 12.83 3.97 0.80
N ASP A 97 11.55 3.99 0.49
CA ASP A 97 10.75 2.86 0.00
C ASP A 97 10.22 3.08 -1.41
N HIS A 98 10.86 3.97 -2.18
CA HIS A 98 10.58 4.11 -3.60
C HIS A 98 10.76 2.77 -4.33
N GLN A 99 9.78 2.45 -5.16
CA GLN A 99 9.71 1.21 -5.90
C GLN A 99 9.19 1.48 -7.29
N VAL A 100 9.71 0.72 -8.26
CA VAL A 100 9.14 0.65 -9.60
C VAL A 100 8.56 -0.73 -9.84
N ARG A 101 7.41 -0.74 -10.51
CA ARG A 101 6.76 -1.96 -10.94
C ARG A 101 7.59 -2.60 -12.05
N LEU A 102 7.86 -3.89 -11.89
CA LEU A 102 8.43 -4.73 -12.94
C LEU A 102 7.30 -5.12 -13.89
N ASP A 103 7.63 -5.27 -15.17
CA ASP A 103 6.70 -5.75 -16.19
C ASP A 103 6.44 -7.26 -16.01
N ARG A 104 5.74 -7.59 -14.93
CA ARG A 104 5.34 -8.93 -14.54
C ARG A 104 3.82 -8.97 -14.48
N PRO A 105 3.18 -9.99 -15.09
CA PRO A 105 1.74 -10.18 -14.99
C PRO A 105 1.27 -10.29 -13.55
N GLU A 106 0.07 -9.79 -13.25
CA GLU A 106 -0.56 -9.96 -11.95
C GLU A 106 -0.83 -11.44 -11.64
N LEU A 107 -0.98 -11.73 -10.35
CA LEU A 107 -1.46 -13.03 -9.88
C LEU A 107 -2.98 -12.95 -9.70
N TYR A 108 -3.71 -13.73 -10.49
CA TYR A 108 -5.16 -13.85 -10.43
C TYR A 108 -5.55 -14.99 -9.49
N VAL A 109 -5.86 -14.67 -8.23
CA VAL A 109 -6.03 -15.68 -7.17
C VAL A 109 -7.51 -15.78 -6.76
N VAL A 110 -7.95 -17.02 -6.57
CA VAL A 110 -9.23 -17.38 -5.97
C VAL A 110 -8.96 -18.22 -4.73
N GLN A 111 -9.62 -17.89 -3.63
CA GLN A 111 -9.53 -18.64 -2.38
C GLN A 111 -10.93 -18.96 -1.89
N GLY A 112 -11.17 -20.18 -1.45
CA GLY A 112 -12.42 -20.54 -0.80
C GLY A 112 -12.63 -19.75 0.49
N GLY A 113 -13.89 -19.51 0.83
CA GLY A 113 -14.29 -18.78 2.02
C GLY A 113 -14.18 -17.27 1.93
N ASP A 114 -14.30 -16.66 3.10
CA ASP A 114 -14.35 -15.21 3.29
C ASP A 114 -13.42 -14.79 4.43
N TRP A 115 -13.68 -13.63 5.02
CA TRP A 115 -12.90 -13.10 6.12
C TRP A 115 -12.84 -14.00 7.36
N ARG A 116 -13.79 -14.93 7.52
CA ARG A 116 -13.86 -15.92 8.61
C ARG A 116 -12.87 -17.07 8.41
N GLY A 117 -12.30 -17.24 7.21
CA GLY A 117 -11.30 -18.24 6.88
C GLY A 117 -11.59 -19.00 5.60
N ASN A 118 -10.76 -20.00 5.30
CA ASN A 118 -10.89 -20.89 4.15
C ASN A 118 -11.04 -22.35 4.58
N PRO A 119 -12.25 -22.77 4.99
CA PRO A 119 -12.50 -24.13 5.46
C PRO A 119 -12.50 -25.16 4.33
N THR A 120 -12.68 -24.75 3.07
CA THR A 120 -12.65 -25.67 1.92
C THR A 120 -11.22 -26.02 1.50
N GLY A 121 -10.22 -25.23 1.93
CA GLY A 121 -8.84 -25.35 1.48
C GLY A 121 -8.62 -24.92 0.02
N GLU A 122 -9.67 -24.48 -0.69
CA GLU A 122 -9.60 -24.11 -2.10
C GLU A 122 -8.65 -22.92 -2.26
N LYS A 123 -7.63 -23.10 -3.08
CA LYS A 123 -6.73 -22.04 -3.55
C LYS A 123 -6.42 -22.32 -5.01
N ARG A 124 -6.76 -21.38 -5.87
CA ARG A 124 -6.52 -21.46 -7.30
C ARG A 124 -5.84 -20.18 -7.75
N GLN A 125 -4.91 -20.32 -8.68
CA GLN A 125 -4.35 -19.20 -9.42
C GLN A 125 -4.68 -19.41 -10.90
N HIS A 126 -5.33 -18.43 -11.49
CA HIS A 126 -5.65 -18.39 -12.91
C HIS A 126 -4.45 -17.88 -13.71
N THR A 127 -4.31 -18.39 -14.92
CA THR A 127 -3.22 -18.03 -15.85
C THR A 127 -3.49 -16.72 -16.58
N SER A 128 -4.74 -16.30 -16.66
CA SER A 128 -5.14 -15.07 -17.34
C SER A 128 -6.25 -14.33 -16.58
N ALA A 129 -6.38 -13.03 -16.84
CA ALA A 129 -7.47 -12.22 -16.32
C ALA A 129 -8.83 -12.72 -16.81
N ARG A 130 -8.88 -13.23 -18.06
CA ARG A 130 -10.12 -13.70 -18.68
C ARG A 130 -10.71 -14.88 -17.92
N ASP A 131 -9.90 -15.91 -17.67
CA ASP A 131 -10.36 -17.12 -16.95
C ASP A 131 -10.81 -16.77 -15.53
N TRP A 132 -10.13 -15.82 -14.90
CA TRP A 132 -10.51 -15.33 -13.58
C TRP A 132 -11.84 -14.58 -13.58
N ILE A 133 -12.11 -13.76 -14.62
CA ILE A 133 -13.38 -13.03 -14.78
C ILE A 133 -14.51 -14.02 -15.06
N GLU A 134 -14.27 -15.02 -15.89
CA GLU A 134 -15.25 -16.08 -16.20
C GLU A 134 -15.62 -16.87 -14.92
N ASP A 135 -14.64 -17.36 -14.13
CA ASP A 135 -14.88 -18.05 -12.84
C ASP A 135 -15.64 -17.14 -11.84
N PHE A 136 -15.27 -15.86 -11.76
CA PHE A 136 -15.98 -14.90 -10.92
C PHE A 136 -17.45 -14.75 -11.35
N GLY A 137 -17.70 -14.59 -12.65
CA GLY A 137 -19.05 -14.45 -13.20
C GLY A 137 -19.93 -15.67 -12.94
N GLU A 138 -19.40 -16.87 -13.19
CA GLU A 138 -20.09 -18.13 -12.92
C GLU A 138 -20.44 -18.30 -11.44
N HIS A 139 -19.52 -17.93 -10.54
CA HIS A 139 -19.77 -17.97 -9.11
C HIS A 139 -20.86 -16.97 -8.68
N GLN A 140 -20.82 -15.72 -9.18
CA GLN A 140 -21.86 -14.72 -8.90
C GLN A 140 -23.24 -15.19 -9.37
N GLN A 141 -23.32 -15.77 -10.56
CA GLN A 141 -24.56 -16.32 -11.09
C GLN A 141 -25.10 -17.46 -10.22
N THR A 142 -24.22 -18.37 -9.79
CA THR A 142 -24.59 -19.47 -8.88
C THR A 142 -25.18 -18.94 -7.57
N LEU A 143 -24.54 -17.94 -6.95
CA LEU A 143 -25.05 -17.32 -5.73
C LEU A 143 -26.41 -16.65 -5.96
N ALA A 144 -26.58 -15.95 -7.07
CA ALA A 144 -27.85 -15.30 -7.41
C ALA A 144 -28.98 -16.33 -7.63
N ASP A 145 -28.67 -17.47 -8.23
CA ASP A 145 -29.65 -18.54 -8.45
C ASP A 145 -30.01 -19.28 -7.17
N GLU A 146 -29.06 -19.50 -6.27
CA GLU A 146 -29.34 -20.05 -4.93
C GLU A 146 -30.21 -19.08 -4.11
N MET A 147 -29.93 -17.77 -4.15
CA MET A 147 -30.75 -16.77 -3.47
C MET A 147 -32.20 -16.70 -3.99
N LYS A 148 -32.45 -17.05 -5.26
CA LYS A 148 -33.80 -17.10 -5.85
C LYS A 148 -34.60 -18.33 -5.41
N LYS A 149 -33.93 -19.41 -4.98
CA LYS A 149 -34.57 -20.68 -4.60
C LYS A 149 -35.20 -20.64 -3.21
N GLY A 150 -34.86 -19.65 -2.38
CA GLY A 150 -35.39 -19.47 -1.02
C GLY A 150 -34.47 -20.07 0.03
#